data_AF-A0A538CSI2-F1
#
_entry.id   AF-A0A538CSI2-F1
#
_cell.length_a   1.000
_cell.length_b   1.000
_cell.length_c   1.000
_cell.angle_alpha   90.00
_cell.angle_beta   90.00
_cell.angle_gamma   90.00
#
_symmetry.space_group_name_H-M   'P 1'
#
loop_
_entity.id
_entity.type
_entity.pdbx_description
1 polymer ?
#
loop_
_entity_poly.entity_id
_entity_poly.type
_entity_poly.pdbx_seq_one_letter_code
_entity_poly.pdbx_strand_id
1 'polypeptide(L)'
;MIDEADRLYGLALEDFVSERDALAKALRADGRRAEADEVKALRKPPAVVWAVNQLMRTQRKPAHALVEAADRAKKNPGDRDALRAHHDALDHLTTAGAGLLSGKGRGLSEDALLRVRSALHAASLDGDAREDFVAGRLSAEPAPAGFAAITAMPPPKPRAKKKAAAPPPPPPPKPSKAQLKRVERAEARIEKLRAQLSEAEQELADARADLPDQG
;
A
#
# COMPACT_ATOMS: atom_id res chain seq x y z
N MET A 1 13.36 -11.21 12.72
CA MET A 1 13.98 -10.29 11.74
C MET A 1 15.02 -9.49 12.49
N ILE A 2 16.16 -9.19 11.90
CA ILE A 2 17.28 -8.50 12.57
C ILE A 2 17.01 -6.99 12.55
N ASP A 3 17.17 -6.27 13.66
CA ASP A 3 16.89 -4.83 13.74
C ASP A 3 17.64 -4.01 12.67
N GLU A 4 18.85 -4.43 12.29
CA GLU A 4 19.62 -3.81 11.19
C GLU A 4 18.96 -3.98 9.81
N ALA A 5 18.28 -5.10 9.56
CA ALA A 5 17.56 -5.35 8.31
C ALA A 5 16.33 -4.44 8.18
N ASP A 6 15.62 -4.21 9.29
CA ASP A 6 14.44 -3.34 9.35
C ASP A 6 14.79 -1.88 9.03
N ARG A 7 15.99 -1.43 9.39
CA ARG A 7 16.47 -0.07 9.07
C ARG A 7 16.55 0.18 7.58
N LEU A 8 16.76 -0.84 6.75
CA LEU A 8 16.84 -0.71 5.29
C LEU A 8 15.55 -0.13 4.71
N TYR A 9 14.39 -0.50 5.26
CA TYR A 9 13.09 0.03 4.82
C TYR A 9 12.86 1.50 5.21
N GLY A 10 13.66 2.04 6.13
CA GLY A 10 13.68 3.44 6.52
C GLY A 10 14.58 4.33 5.64
N LEU A 11 15.41 3.76 4.77
CA LEU A 11 16.32 4.52 3.92
C LEU A 11 15.62 5.18 2.72
N ALA A 12 16.32 6.09 2.05
CA ALA A 12 15.93 6.52 0.71
C ALA A 12 15.86 5.30 -0.23
N LEU A 13 14.88 5.31 -1.13
CA LEU A 13 14.60 4.15 -1.99
C LEU A 13 15.80 3.79 -2.89
N GLU A 14 16.57 4.79 -3.29
CA GLU A 14 17.78 4.64 -4.09
C GLU A 14 18.87 3.87 -3.36
N ASP A 15 19.03 4.11 -2.06
CA ASP A 15 20.11 3.58 -1.22
C ASP A 15 19.84 2.15 -0.74
N PHE A 16 18.59 1.69 -0.84
CA PHE A 16 18.18 0.37 -0.35
C PHE A 16 19.10 -0.76 -0.82
N VAL A 17 19.49 -0.77 -2.11
CA VAL A 17 20.27 -1.87 -2.69
C VAL A 17 21.72 -1.83 -2.23
N SER A 18 22.33 -0.64 -2.21
CA SER A 18 23.72 -0.47 -1.78
C SER A 18 23.86 -0.81 -0.29
N GLU A 19 22.96 -0.30 0.55
CA GLU A 19 22.99 -0.55 2.00
C GLU A 19 22.67 -2.00 2.34
N ARG A 20 21.71 -2.63 1.64
CA ARG A 20 21.44 -4.07 1.80
C ARG A 20 22.69 -4.91 1.47
N ASP A 21 23.39 -4.57 0.40
CA ASP A 21 24.58 -5.30 -0.01
C ASP A 21 25.77 -5.05 0.93
N ALA A 22 25.91 -3.83 1.46
CA ALA A 22 26.91 -3.49 2.48
C ALA A 22 26.66 -4.24 3.79
N LEU A 23 25.42 -4.25 4.29
CA LEU A 23 25.02 -4.98 5.50
C LEU A 23 25.26 -6.48 5.33
N ALA A 24 24.87 -7.07 4.19
CA ALA A 24 25.12 -8.48 3.93
C ALA A 24 26.62 -8.82 3.81
N LYS A 25 27.47 -7.86 3.40
CA LYS A 25 28.92 -8.05 3.40
C LYS A 25 29.49 -8.02 4.82
N ALA A 26 29.04 -7.06 5.64
CA ALA A 26 29.44 -6.94 7.05
C ALA A 26 29.07 -8.20 7.84
N LEU A 27 27.82 -8.67 7.73
CA LEU A 27 27.36 -9.90 8.38
C LEU A 27 28.18 -11.14 7.98
N ARG A 28 28.61 -11.24 6.70
CA ARG A 28 29.50 -12.33 6.28
C ARG A 28 30.89 -12.24 6.89
N ALA A 29 31.44 -11.04 7.04
CA ALA A 29 32.72 -10.81 7.68
C ALA A 29 32.68 -11.20 9.17
N ASP A 30 31.54 -10.96 9.82
CA ASP A 30 31.29 -11.31 11.22
C ASP A 30 30.91 -12.80 11.41
N GLY A 31 30.99 -13.63 10.36
CA GLY A 31 30.66 -15.06 10.42
C GLY A 31 29.16 -15.38 10.43
N ARG A 32 28.28 -14.37 10.43
CA ARG A 32 26.81 -14.46 10.44
C ARG A 32 26.24 -14.73 9.04
N ARG A 33 26.63 -15.86 8.43
CA ARG A 33 26.30 -16.17 7.03
C ARG A 33 24.81 -16.34 6.75
N ALA A 34 24.06 -17.02 7.64
CA ALA A 34 22.62 -17.21 7.47
C ALA A 34 21.87 -15.87 7.42
N GLU A 35 22.21 -14.98 8.35
CA GLU A 35 21.65 -13.63 8.45
C GLU A 35 22.02 -12.76 7.24
N ALA A 36 23.24 -12.89 6.72
CA ALA A 36 23.65 -12.23 5.50
C ALA A 36 22.87 -12.70 4.25
N ASP A 37 22.46 -13.97 4.22
CA ASP A 37 21.65 -14.54 3.14
C ASP A 37 20.19 -14.06 3.25
N GLU A 38 19.65 -13.96 4.47
CA GLU A 38 18.35 -13.34 4.72
C GLU A 38 18.32 -11.89 4.26
N VAL A 39 19.31 -11.08 4.63
CA VAL A 39 19.43 -9.67 4.18
C VAL A 39 19.55 -9.59 2.66
N LYS A 40 20.33 -10.46 2.01
CA LYS A 40 20.45 -10.51 0.55
C LYS A 40 19.13 -10.87 -0.15
N ALA A 41 18.27 -11.65 0.49
CA ALA A 41 16.98 -12.06 -0.04
C ALA A 41 15.92 -10.93 0.03
N LEU A 42 16.17 -9.87 0.81
CA LEU A 42 15.25 -8.74 0.90
C LEU A 42 15.06 -8.06 -0.45
N ARG A 43 13.78 -7.90 -0.81
CA ARG A 43 13.36 -7.26 -2.05
C ARG A 43 13.27 -5.75 -1.85
N LYS A 44 13.78 -4.99 -2.82
CA LYS A 44 13.57 -3.55 -2.90
C LYS A 44 12.06 -3.27 -3.01
N PRO A 45 11.45 -2.52 -2.07
CA PRO A 45 10.04 -2.19 -2.15
C PRO A 45 9.77 -1.31 -3.39
N PRO A 46 8.61 -1.47 -4.06
CA PRO A 46 8.14 -0.49 -5.03
C PRO A 46 8.01 0.92 -4.42
N ALA A 47 8.05 1.98 -5.23
CA ALA A 47 8.02 3.35 -4.74
C ALA A 47 6.80 3.68 -3.85
N VAL A 48 5.62 3.18 -4.22
CA VAL A 48 4.39 3.34 -3.42
C VAL A 48 4.55 2.66 -2.04
N VAL A 49 5.08 1.44 -2.02
CA VAL A 49 5.28 0.67 -0.79
C VAL A 49 6.36 1.29 0.09
N TRP A 50 7.43 1.83 -0.51
CA TRP A 50 8.42 2.61 0.19
C TRP A 50 7.81 3.84 0.86
N ALA A 51 6.96 4.59 0.15
CA ALA A 51 6.30 5.76 0.72
C ALA A 51 5.40 5.38 1.91
N VAL A 52 4.66 4.27 1.80
CA VAL A 52 3.89 3.72 2.93
C VAL A 52 4.80 3.40 4.12
N ASN A 53 5.91 2.69 3.90
CA ASN A 53 6.86 2.36 4.96
C ASN A 53 7.46 3.62 5.63
N GLN A 54 7.79 4.65 4.84
CA GLN A 54 8.28 5.93 5.36
C GLN A 54 7.22 6.63 6.22
N LEU A 55 5.96 6.66 5.78
CA LEU A 55 4.87 7.26 6.54
C LEU A 55 4.64 6.53 7.86
N MET A 56 4.63 5.20 7.87
CA MET A 56 4.47 4.42 9.10
C MET A 56 5.62 4.65 10.10
N ARG A 57 6.83 4.92 9.60
CA ARG A 57 8.02 5.14 10.42
C ARG A 57 8.13 6.58 10.96
N THR A 58 7.80 7.57 10.14
CA THR A 58 7.98 9.00 10.44
C THR A 58 6.74 9.65 11.03
N GLN A 59 5.54 9.22 10.62
CA GLN A 59 4.25 9.76 11.06
C GLN A 59 3.60 8.83 12.09
N ARG A 60 4.33 8.55 13.19
CA ARG A 60 3.95 7.55 14.20
C ARG A 60 2.54 7.74 14.78
N LYS A 61 2.18 8.98 15.14
CA LYS A 61 0.88 9.30 15.75
C LYS A 61 -0.31 9.02 14.81
N PRO A 62 -0.37 9.60 13.59
CA PRO A 62 -1.46 9.30 12.66
C PRO A 62 -1.41 7.84 12.15
N ALA A 63 -0.23 7.23 12.03
CA ALA A 63 -0.12 5.80 11.72
C ALA A 63 -0.78 4.91 12.79
N HIS A 64 -0.54 5.20 14.07
CA HIS A 64 -1.19 4.51 15.18
C HIS A 64 -2.70 4.74 15.19
N ALA A 65 -3.14 5.98 14.97
CA ALA A 65 -4.57 6.31 14.90
C ALA A 65 -5.29 5.56 13.77
N LEU A 66 -4.65 5.45 12.59
CA LEU A 66 -5.19 4.67 11.46
C LEU A 66 -5.41 3.20 11.86
N VAL A 67 -4.40 2.62 12.49
CA VAL A 67 -4.38 1.23 12.97
C VAL A 67 -5.50 1.01 14.00
N GLU A 68 -5.55 1.81 15.06
CA GLU A 68 -6.55 1.69 16.11
C GLU A 68 -7.98 1.91 15.60
N ALA A 69 -8.17 2.89 14.73
CA ALA A 69 -9.46 3.19 14.14
C ALA A 69 -9.96 2.02 13.27
N ALA A 70 -9.07 1.40 12.48
CA ALA A 70 -9.40 0.19 11.72
C ALA A 70 -9.80 -0.96 12.63
N ASP A 71 -9.09 -1.18 13.74
CA ASP A 71 -9.41 -2.24 14.71
C ASP A 71 -10.75 -2.00 15.41
N ARG A 72 -11.05 -0.74 15.76
CA ARG A 72 -12.36 -0.35 16.32
C ARG A 72 -13.49 -0.55 15.32
N ALA A 73 -13.34 -0.08 14.08
CA ALA A 73 -14.34 -0.25 13.04
C ALA A 73 -14.59 -1.74 12.71
N LYS A 74 -13.55 -2.57 12.74
CA LYS A 74 -13.68 -4.02 12.56
C LYS A 74 -14.46 -4.69 13.70
N LYS A 75 -14.24 -4.26 14.95
CA LYS A 75 -14.96 -4.77 16.13
C LYS A 75 -16.40 -4.27 16.21
N ASN A 76 -16.65 -3.04 15.76
CA ASN A 76 -17.97 -2.42 15.73
C ASN A 76 -18.21 -1.72 14.38
N PRO A 77 -18.77 -2.43 13.38
CA PRO A 77 -18.99 -1.89 12.03
C PRO A 77 -19.91 -0.65 11.94
N GLY A 78 -20.61 -0.29 13.03
CA GLY A 78 -21.44 0.92 13.11
C GLY A 78 -20.79 2.11 13.83
N ASP A 79 -19.53 1.98 14.27
CA ASP A 79 -18.81 3.01 15.00
C ASP A 79 -18.40 4.17 14.08
N ARG A 80 -19.27 5.19 14.00
CA ARG A 80 -19.06 6.36 13.13
C ARG A 80 -17.81 7.16 13.50
N ASP A 81 -17.45 7.18 14.78
CA ASP A 81 -16.25 7.89 15.24
C ASP A 81 -14.98 7.15 14.83
N ALA A 82 -14.98 5.82 14.89
CA ALA A 82 -13.89 5.01 14.37
C ALA A 82 -13.71 5.19 12.86
N LEU A 83 -14.80 5.21 12.09
CA LEU A 83 -14.75 5.45 10.64
C LEU A 83 -14.21 6.85 10.32
N ARG A 84 -14.66 7.88 11.06
CA ARG A 84 -14.15 9.25 10.90
C ARG A 84 -12.65 9.33 11.23
N ALA A 85 -12.23 8.79 12.37
CA ALA A 85 -10.83 8.79 12.78
C ALA A 85 -9.93 8.04 11.78
N HIS A 86 -10.44 6.97 11.17
CA HIS A 86 -9.75 6.22 10.12
C HIS A 86 -9.54 7.09 8.86
N HIS A 87 -10.59 7.77 8.41
CA HIS A 87 -10.53 8.69 7.28
C HIS A 87 -9.57 9.87 7.55
N ASP A 88 -9.68 10.51 8.70
CA ASP A 88 -8.82 11.65 9.08
C ASP A 88 -7.34 11.24 9.12
N ALA A 89 -7.05 10.05 9.66
CA ALA A 89 -5.68 9.52 9.69
C ALA A 89 -5.15 9.19 8.28
N LEU A 90 -5.98 8.61 7.39
CA LEU A 90 -5.61 8.37 5.99
C LEU A 90 -5.28 9.67 5.26
N ASP A 91 -6.11 10.70 5.42
CA ASP A 91 -5.93 11.96 4.73
C ASP A 91 -4.68 12.67 5.25
N HIS A 92 -4.45 12.69 6.56
CA HIS A 92 -3.21 13.22 7.15
C HIS A 92 -1.95 12.51 6.62
N LEU A 93 -1.95 11.17 6.58
CA LEU A 93 -0.82 10.40 6.05
C LEU A 93 -0.62 10.64 4.55
N THR A 94 -1.69 10.81 3.78
CA THR A 94 -1.62 11.11 2.35
C THR A 94 -1.03 12.50 2.11
N THR A 95 -1.46 13.52 2.88
CA THR A 95 -0.88 14.87 2.83
C THR A 95 0.60 14.86 3.21
N ALA A 96 0.98 14.13 4.26
CA ALA A 96 2.39 13.96 4.62
C ALA A 96 3.18 13.26 3.50
N GLY A 97 2.55 12.31 2.80
CA GLY A 97 3.11 11.61 1.65
C GLY A 97 3.48 12.54 0.50
N ALA A 98 2.72 13.61 0.27
CA ALA A 98 3.02 14.62 -0.76
C ALA A 98 4.35 15.36 -0.49
N GLY A 99 4.75 15.43 0.79
CA GLY A 99 6.04 15.99 1.20
C GLY A 99 7.23 15.03 1.09
N LEU A 100 7.00 13.74 0.79
CA LEU A 100 8.09 12.79 0.61
C LEU A 100 8.85 13.07 -0.67
N LEU A 101 10.16 13.27 -0.54
CA LEU A 101 11.08 13.42 -1.66
C LEU A 101 11.89 12.13 -1.84
N SER A 102 12.04 11.70 -3.09
CA SER A 102 13.08 10.74 -3.47
C SER A 102 14.47 11.27 -3.14
N GLY A 103 15.49 10.42 -3.09
CA GLY A 103 16.88 10.84 -2.86
C GLY A 103 17.42 11.85 -3.89
N LYS A 104 16.70 12.03 -5.02
CA LYS A 104 16.98 13.04 -6.06
C LYS A 104 16.18 14.34 -5.89
N GLY A 105 15.52 14.54 -4.74
CA GLY A 105 14.71 15.73 -4.45
C GLY A 105 13.40 15.82 -5.22
N ARG A 106 12.96 14.74 -5.89
CA ARG A 106 11.69 14.71 -6.62
C ARG A 106 10.59 14.11 -5.76
N GLY A 107 9.46 14.80 -5.66
CA GLY A 107 8.27 14.31 -4.97
C GLY A 107 7.57 13.16 -5.70
N LEU A 108 6.57 12.58 -5.04
CA LEU A 108 5.65 11.61 -5.64
C LEU A 108 4.71 12.31 -6.64
N SER A 109 4.34 11.61 -7.71
CA SER A 109 3.26 12.09 -8.60
C SER A 109 1.91 11.95 -7.92
N GLU A 110 0.91 12.70 -8.40
CA GLU A 110 -0.47 12.61 -7.91
C GLU A 110 -1.05 11.19 -7.98
N ASP A 111 -0.83 10.49 -9.11
CA ASP A 111 -1.21 9.08 -9.25
C ASP A 111 -0.51 8.17 -8.21
N ALA A 112 0.77 8.44 -7.92
CA ALA A 112 1.48 7.68 -6.89
C ALA A 112 0.92 7.96 -5.50
N LEU A 113 0.51 9.20 -5.20
CA LEU A 113 -0.15 9.55 -3.93
C LEU A 113 -1.50 8.88 -3.77
N LEU A 114 -2.31 8.81 -4.85
CA LEU A 114 -3.57 8.09 -4.83
C LEU A 114 -3.36 6.60 -4.54
N ARG A 115 -2.32 6.00 -5.16
CA ARG A 115 -1.94 4.61 -4.87
C ARG A 115 -1.42 4.42 -3.45
N VAL A 116 -0.66 5.38 -2.90
CA VAL A 116 -0.23 5.36 -1.48
C VAL A 116 -1.45 5.36 -0.56
N ARG A 117 -2.43 6.25 -0.79
CA ARG A 117 -3.66 6.29 0.00
C ARG A 117 -4.43 4.96 -0.06
N SER A 118 -4.56 4.39 -1.25
CA SER A 118 -5.18 3.08 -1.46
C SER A 118 -4.44 1.96 -0.71
N ALA A 119 -3.11 1.96 -0.77
CA ALA A 119 -2.27 0.97 -0.08
C ALA A 119 -2.34 1.11 1.45
N LEU A 120 -2.33 2.34 2.00
CA LEU A 120 -2.54 2.60 3.42
C LEU A 120 -3.90 2.07 3.89
N HIS A 121 -4.95 2.34 3.12
CA HIS A 121 -6.29 1.85 3.42
C HIS A 121 -6.32 0.32 3.42
N ALA A 122 -5.82 -0.32 2.35
CA ALA A 122 -5.80 -1.78 2.24
C ALA A 122 -5.00 -2.45 3.38
N ALA A 123 -3.77 -1.99 3.65
CA ALA A 123 -2.94 -2.54 4.72
C ALA A 123 -3.49 -2.27 6.12
N SER A 124 -4.24 -1.18 6.32
CA SER A 124 -4.88 -0.92 7.62
C SER A 124 -5.98 -1.94 7.96
N LEU A 125 -6.59 -2.54 6.93
CA LEU A 125 -7.67 -3.53 7.05
C LEU A 125 -7.19 -4.98 6.91
N ASP A 126 -5.99 -5.19 6.36
CA ASP A 126 -5.38 -6.50 6.19
C ASP A 126 -4.71 -6.98 7.50
N GLY A 127 -5.26 -8.05 8.07
CA GLY A 127 -4.73 -8.64 9.30
C GLY A 127 -3.41 -9.38 9.08
N ASP A 128 -3.19 -9.96 7.90
CA ASP A 128 -2.02 -10.80 7.62
C ASP A 128 -0.77 -9.95 7.40
N ALA A 129 -0.94 -8.76 6.81
CA ALA A 129 0.14 -7.80 6.60
C ALA A 129 0.32 -6.81 7.77
N ARG A 130 -0.45 -6.93 8.85
CA ARG A 130 -0.54 -5.91 9.91
C ARG A 130 0.79 -5.63 10.60
N GLU A 131 1.52 -6.67 10.95
CA GLU A 131 2.78 -6.54 11.68
C GLU A 131 3.83 -5.83 10.82
N ASP A 132 3.93 -6.24 9.55
CA ASP A 132 4.83 -5.64 8.57
C ASP A 132 4.43 -4.20 8.23
N PHE A 133 3.14 -3.92 8.19
CA PHE A 133 2.60 -2.59 7.96
C PHE A 133 2.94 -1.63 9.10
N VAL A 134 2.64 -2.00 10.35
CA VAL A 134 2.93 -1.16 11.53
C VAL A 134 4.41 -0.91 11.70
N ALA A 135 5.27 -1.89 11.40
CA ALA A 135 6.72 -1.72 11.42
C ALA A 135 7.29 -1.00 10.18
N GLY A 136 6.47 -0.70 9.17
CA GLY A 136 6.90 -0.07 7.93
C GLY A 136 7.96 -0.91 7.20
N ARG A 137 7.68 -2.20 7.00
CA ARG A 137 8.56 -3.18 6.35
C ARG A 137 7.85 -3.96 5.23
N LEU A 138 6.81 -3.37 4.64
CA LEU A 138 6.13 -3.95 3.50
C LEU A 138 7.10 -4.07 2.31
N SER A 139 7.06 -5.23 1.64
CA SER A 139 7.90 -5.52 0.47
C SER A 139 7.10 -5.53 -0.85
N ALA A 140 5.78 -5.60 -0.76
CA ALA A 140 4.84 -5.62 -1.87
C ALA A 140 3.61 -4.78 -1.54
N GLU A 141 2.88 -4.38 -2.58
CA GLU A 141 1.66 -3.58 -2.40
C GLU A 141 0.55 -4.47 -1.82
N PRO A 142 -0.12 -4.03 -0.74
CA PRO A 142 -1.25 -4.77 -0.16
C PRO A 142 -2.38 -4.83 -1.17
N ALA A 143 -3.00 -6.01 -1.31
CA ALA A 143 -4.16 -6.16 -2.17
C ALA A 143 -5.37 -5.41 -1.56
N PRO A 144 -6.17 -4.68 -2.35
CA PRO A 144 -7.34 -4.00 -1.82
C PRO A 144 -8.31 -5.00 -1.17
N ALA A 145 -8.81 -4.65 0.02
CA ALA A 145 -9.81 -5.43 0.74
C ALA A 145 -11.03 -5.65 -0.18
N GLY A 146 -11.29 -6.92 -0.54
CA GLY A 146 -12.28 -7.32 -1.55
C GLY A 146 -11.70 -8.14 -2.71
N PHE A 147 -10.38 -8.11 -2.93
CA PHE A 147 -9.72 -8.95 -3.94
C PHE A 147 -9.34 -10.35 -3.43
N ALA A 148 -9.13 -10.49 -2.12
CA ALA A 148 -8.83 -11.77 -1.46
C ALA A 148 -9.96 -12.81 -1.61
N ALA A 149 -11.21 -12.38 -1.77
CA ALA A 149 -12.35 -13.26 -2.04
C ALA A 149 -12.31 -13.90 -3.46
N ILE A 150 -11.44 -13.41 -4.35
CA ILE A 150 -11.36 -13.84 -5.75
C ILE A 150 -10.11 -14.69 -6.01
N THR A 151 -9.12 -14.66 -5.11
CA THR A 151 -7.81 -15.31 -5.32
C THR A 151 -7.54 -16.50 -4.41
N ALA A 152 -8.59 -17.21 -3.95
CA ALA A 152 -8.47 -18.43 -3.14
C ALA A 152 -7.94 -19.66 -3.94
N MET A 153 -6.80 -19.53 -4.61
CA MET A 153 -5.98 -20.64 -5.09
C MET A 153 -4.60 -20.56 -4.45
N PRO A 154 -4.16 -21.60 -3.72
CA PRO A 154 -2.83 -21.60 -3.13
C PRO A 154 -1.74 -21.64 -4.23
N PRO A 155 -0.64 -20.89 -4.09
CA PRO A 155 0.49 -21.00 -5.00
C PRO A 155 1.16 -22.38 -4.85
N PRO A 156 1.63 -23.01 -5.95
CA PRO A 156 2.35 -24.28 -5.87
C PRO A 156 3.68 -24.09 -5.13
N LYS A 157 3.93 -24.94 -4.13
CA LYS A 157 5.22 -24.99 -3.40
C LYS A 157 6.37 -25.24 -4.39
N PRO A 158 7.42 -24.40 -4.43
CA PRO A 158 8.57 -24.65 -5.30
C PRO A 158 9.42 -25.77 -4.70
N ARG A 159 9.55 -26.88 -5.42
CA ARG A 159 10.58 -27.90 -5.16
C ARG A 159 11.94 -27.34 -5.59
N ALA A 160 12.89 -27.32 -4.67
CA ALA A 160 14.27 -26.92 -4.93
C ALA A 160 14.90 -27.83 -6.01
N LYS A 161 15.36 -27.25 -7.12
CA LYS A 161 16.34 -27.86 -8.03
C LYS A 161 17.42 -26.82 -8.39
N LYS A 162 18.66 -27.30 -8.39
CA LYS A 162 19.92 -26.56 -8.56
C LYS A 162 19.98 -25.79 -9.89
N LYS A 163 20.66 -24.64 -9.84
CA LYS A 163 20.95 -23.67 -10.91
C LYS A 163 21.43 -24.29 -12.24
N ALA A 164 20.80 -23.86 -13.32
CA ALA A 164 21.44 -23.52 -14.59
C ALA A 164 20.84 -22.18 -15.07
N ALA A 165 21.64 -21.33 -15.72
CA ALA A 165 21.26 -19.97 -16.11
C ALA A 165 19.98 -19.96 -16.96
N ALA A 166 18.96 -19.21 -16.51
CA ALA A 166 17.67 -19.12 -17.18
C ALA A 166 17.67 -18.03 -18.27
N PRO A 167 17.07 -18.28 -19.45
CA PRO A 167 16.81 -17.25 -20.46
C PRO A 167 15.82 -16.18 -19.93
N PRO A 168 15.74 -14.99 -20.57
CA PRO A 168 14.87 -13.91 -20.11
C PRO A 168 13.41 -14.36 -19.98
N PRO A 169 12.65 -13.84 -18.99
CA PRO A 169 11.28 -14.27 -18.74
C PRO A 169 10.40 -13.94 -19.96
N PRO A 170 9.46 -14.83 -20.31
CA PRO A 170 8.52 -14.57 -21.41
C PRO A 170 7.63 -13.36 -21.09
N PRO A 171 7.17 -12.62 -22.11
CA PRO A 171 6.28 -11.48 -21.93
C PRO A 171 4.99 -11.91 -21.21
N PRO A 172 4.38 -11.02 -20.39
CA PRO A 172 3.19 -11.35 -19.63
C PRO A 172 2.05 -11.80 -20.56
N PRO A 173 1.25 -12.81 -20.17
CA PRO A 173 0.18 -13.32 -21.00
C PRO A 173 -0.85 -12.23 -21.28
N LYS A 174 -1.29 -12.13 -22.54
CA LYS A 174 -2.33 -11.18 -22.95
C LYS A 174 -3.63 -11.47 -22.20
N PRO A 175 -4.36 -10.43 -21.75
CA PRO A 175 -5.60 -10.62 -21.01
C PRO A 175 -6.63 -11.37 -21.87
N SER A 176 -7.29 -12.35 -21.25
CA SER A 176 -8.35 -13.14 -21.89
C SER A 176 -9.55 -12.26 -22.24
N LYS A 177 -10.35 -12.67 -23.24
CA LYS A 177 -11.60 -11.97 -23.62
C LYS A 177 -12.56 -11.80 -22.43
N ALA A 178 -12.53 -12.72 -21.45
CA ALA A 178 -13.34 -12.64 -20.24
C ALA A 178 -12.87 -11.52 -19.30
N GLN A 179 -11.56 -11.28 -19.20
CA GLN A 179 -10.99 -10.19 -18.40
C GLN A 179 -11.29 -8.83 -19.02
N LEU A 180 -11.20 -8.70 -20.34
CA LEU A 180 -11.55 -7.46 -21.05
C LEU A 180 -13.02 -7.08 -20.84
N LYS A 181 -13.95 -8.03 -21.01
CA LYS A 181 -15.38 -7.80 -20.74
C LYS A 181 -15.69 -7.42 -19.29
N ARG A 182 -14.85 -7.86 -18.34
CA ARG A 182 -15.03 -7.55 -16.92
C ARG A 182 -14.54 -6.15 -16.59
N VAL A 183 -13.47 -5.67 -17.24
CA VAL A 183 -12.99 -4.29 -17.16
C VAL A 183 -14.02 -3.34 -17.77
N GLU A 184 -14.52 -3.65 -18.97
CA GLU A 184 -15.54 -2.84 -19.66
C GLU A 184 -16.82 -2.68 -18.82
N ARG A 185 -17.28 -3.76 -18.17
CA ARG A 185 -18.42 -3.69 -17.23
C ARG A 185 -18.13 -2.88 -15.98
N ALA A 186 -16.90 -2.90 -15.48
CA ALA A 186 -16.50 -2.11 -14.31
C ALA A 186 -16.44 -0.61 -14.65
N GLU A 187 -15.89 -0.27 -15.82
CA GLU A 187 -15.85 1.10 -16.35
C GLU A 187 -17.26 1.67 -16.58
N ALA A 188 -18.15 0.90 -17.21
CA ALA A 188 -19.55 1.30 -17.39
C ALA A 188 -20.28 1.52 -16.05
N ARG A 189 -19.92 0.77 -15.01
CA ARG A 189 -20.50 0.93 -13.67
C ARG A 189 -19.96 2.17 -12.96
N ILE A 190 -18.68 2.50 -13.15
CA ILE A 190 -18.06 3.73 -12.62
C ILE A 190 -18.74 4.94 -13.26
N GLU A 191 -18.94 4.92 -14.58
CA GLU A 191 -19.57 6.03 -15.29
C GLU A 191 -21.02 6.26 -14.82
N LYS A 192 -21.78 5.18 -14.63
CA LYS A 192 -23.14 5.28 -14.07
C LYS A 192 -23.15 5.87 -12.66
N LEU A 193 -22.22 5.46 -11.79
CA LEU A 193 -22.13 5.98 -10.43
C LEU A 193 -21.71 7.45 -10.41
N ARG A 194 -20.87 7.90 -11.34
CA ARG A 194 -20.51 9.31 -11.50
C ARG A 194 -21.71 10.16 -11.93
N ALA A 195 -22.50 9.68 -12.88
CA ALA A 195 -23.72 10.37 -13.30
C ALA A 195 -24.71 10.52 -12.13
N GLN A 196 -24.91 9.45 -11.35
CA GLN A 196 -25.78 9.48 -10.17
C GLN A 196 -25.27 10.42 -9.07
N LEU A 197 -23.94 10.49 -8.87
CA LEU A 197 -23.35 11.43 -7.93
C LEU A 197 -23.58 12.88 -8.36
N SER A 198 -23.36 13.18 -9.65
CA SER A 198 -23.60 14.51 -10.20
C SER A 198 -25.07 14.93 -10.10
N GLU A 199 -26.01 14.02 -10.32
CA GLU A 199 -27.44 14.27 -10.19
C GLU A 199 -27.82 14.57 -8.72
N ALA A 200 -27.32 13.77 -7.78
CA ALA A 200 -27.53 13.99 -6.35
C ALA A 200 -26.89 15.30 -5.84
N GLU A 201 -25.73 15.69 -6.38
CA GLU A 201 -25.08 16.97 -6.07
C GLU A 201 -25.90 18.17 -6.59
N GLN A 202 -26.50 18.05 -7.77
CA GLN A 202 -27.41 19.06 -8.32
C GLN A 202 -28.68 19.19 -7.49
N GLU A 203 -29.32 18.08 -7.12
CA GLU A 203 -30.50 18.09 -6.26
C GLU A 203 -30.22 18.74 -4.89
N LEU A 204 -29.05 18.47 -4.30
CA LEU A 204 -28.62 19.12 -3.06
C LEU A 204 -28.34 20.61 -3.24
N ALA A 205 -27.80 21.03 -4.39
CA ALA A 205 -27.55 22.43 -4.69
C ALA A 205 -28.87 23.20 -4.87
N ASP A 206 -29.84 22.61 -5.58
CA ASP A 206 -31.17 23.19 -5.79
C ASP A 206 -31.95 23.28 -4.47
N ALA A 207 -31.96 22.21 -3.68
CA ALA A 207 -32.58 22.20 -2.35
C ALA A 207 -31.95 23.23 -1.40
N ARG A 208 -30.65 23.52 -1.55
CA ARG A 208 -29.96 24.56 -0.77
C ARG A 208 -30.26 25.97 -1.26
N ALA A 209 -30.55 26.16 -2.55
CA ALA A 209 -30.98 27.44 -3.11
C ALA A 209 -32.43 27.78 -2.73
N ASP A 210 -33.27 26.75 -2.51
CA ASP A 210 -34.68 26.88 -2.12
C ASP A 210 -34.91 27.10 -0.61
N LEU A 211 -33.86 27.15 0.23
CA LEU A 211 -34.03 27.56 1.63
C LEU A 211 -34.21 29.09 1.70
N PRO A 212 -35.38 29.62 2.10
CA PRO A 212 -35.55 31.04 2.32
C PRO A 212 -34.69 31.50 3.50
N ASP A 213 -34.00 32.62 3.32
CA ASP A 213 -33.29 33.37 4.35
C ASP A 213 -34.29 33.74 5.46
N GLN A 214 -34.25 33.00 6.57
CA GLN A 214 -35.06 33.29 7.76
C GLN A 214 -34.36 34.40 8.53
N GLY A 215 -34.56 35.64 8.07
CA GLY A 215 -34.28 36.87 8.80
C GLY A 215 -35.34 37.20 9.85
#